data_AF-A0A174A979-F1
#
_entry.id   AF-A0A174A979-F1
#
_cell.length_a   1.000
_cell.length_b   1.000
_cell.length_c   1.000
_cell.angle_alpha   90.00
_cell.angle_beta   90.00
_cell.angle_gamma   90.00
#
_symmetry.space_group_name_H-M   'P 1'
#
loop_
_entity.id
_entity.type
_entity.pdbx_description
1 polymer ?
#
loop_
_entity_poly.entity_id
_entity_poly.type
_entity_poly.pdbx_seq_one_letter_code
_entity_poly.pdbx_strand_id
1 'polypeptide(L)'
;MDLLQTCAVGFHQLLTYQYHIVAGRKGRTIDFTISFDPSDFHHLAGLHKLTDNVRFLTGKRANIMQEILSGKLTLSHAQRSVFFKQMEPRLKPLAHLEEFLDSNEIVFRYNSKAHAFSAIQADYLLQNSFEGTPVYLFLARRMGEDTQVCRTFFPKSEKDYAEGQPRYTLLKKEKLNLQTGDTIIQYDRLAPRQGPKEGT
;
A
#
# COMPACT_ATOMS: atom_id res chain seq x y z
N MET A 1 -20.06 9.65 -7.23
CA MET A 1 -18.67 9.61 -6.74
C MET A 1 -17.77 9.41 -7.95
N ASP A 2 -16.79 10.30 -8.17
CA ASP A 2 -15.78 10.07 -9.21
C ASP A 2 -14.68 9.11 -8.70
N LEU A 3 -13.81 8.63 -9.59
CA LEU A 3 -12.78 7.65 -9.23
C LEU A 3 -11.81 8.15 -8.15
N LEU A 4 -11.46 9.44 -8.14
CA LEU A 4 -10.55 9.99 -7.13
C LEU A 4 -11.21 9.98 -5.74
N GLN A 5 -12.50 10.31 -5.68
CA GLN A 5 -13.28 10.21 -4.46
C GLN A 5 -13.51 8.75 -4.03
N THR A 6 -13.69 7.80 -4.96
CA THR A 6 -13.71 6.35 -4.65
C THR A 6 -12.43 5.91 -3.96
N CYS A 7 -11.27 6.30 -4.48
CA CYS A 7 -9.97 5.99 -3.86
C CYS A 7 -9.86 6.58 -2.45
N ALA A 8 -10.33 7.81 -2.25
CA ALA A 8 -10.28 8.46 -0.95
C ALA A 8 -11.18 7.75 0.07
N VAL A 9 -12.38 7.31 -0.33
CA VAL A 9 -13.29 6.54 0.53
C VAL A 9 -12.67 5.19 0.94
N GLY A 10 -12.14 4.43 -0.02
CA GLY A 10 -11.46 3.17 0.27
C GLY A 10 -10.25 3.35 1.19
N PHE A 11 -9.42 4.37 0.94
CA PHE A 11 -8.31 4.69 1.82
C PHE A 11 -8.76 5.15 3.22
N HIS A 12 -9.88 5.87 3.32
CA HIS A 12 -10.43 6.31 4.60
C HIS A 12 -10.84 5.13 5.49
N GLN A 13 -11.36 4.05 4.89
CA GLN A 13 -11.66 2.81 5.62
C GLN A 13 -10.39 2.16 6.19
N LEU A 14 -9.28 2.18 5.45
CA LEU A 14 -8.00 1.64 5.93
C LEU A 14 -7.47 2.35 7.19
N LEU A 15 -7.87 3.60 7.46
CA LEU A 15 -7.47 4.32 8.68
C LEU A 15 -7.94 3.62 9.96
N THR A 16 -8.95 2.75 9.89
CA THR A 16 -9.44 2.01 11.04
C THR A 16 -8.68 0.69 11.27
N TYR A 17 -7.72 0.36 10.41
CA TYR A 17 -7.03 -0.93 10.44
C TYR A 17 -5.52 -0.80 10.58
N GLN A 18 -4.92 -1.84 11.15
CA GLN A 18 -3.50 -2.15 11.02
C GLN A 18 -3.32 -3.55 10.44
N TYR A 19 -2.26 -3.72 9.65
CA TYR A 19 -1.87 -5.02 9.12
C TYR A 19 -0.56 -5.48 9.74
N HIS A 20 -0.59 -6.54 10.52
CA HIS A 20 0.61 -7.19 11.03
C HIS A 20 1.03 -8.31 10.08
N ILE A 21 2.27 -8.29 9.62
CA ILE A 21 2.81 -9.21 8.62
C ILE A 21 4.09 -9.84 9.15
N VAL A 22 4.10 -11.18 9.16
CA VAL A 22 5.30 -11.99 9.41
C VAL A 22 5.68 -12.73 8.14
N ALA A 23 6.93 -12.59 7.71
CA ALA A 23 7.44 -13.27 6.53
C ALA A 23 8.81 -13.92 6.77
N GLY A 24 9.08 -15.02 6.07
CA GLY A 24 10.27 -15.85 6.29
C GLY A 24 11.12 -16.06 5.05
N ARG A 25 12.44 -16.12 5.23
CA ARG A 25 13.39 -16.49 4.18
C ARG A 25 14.65 -17.12 4.79
N LYS A 26 15.03 -18.30 4.30
CA LYS A 26 16.27 -19.01 4.70
C LYS A 26 16.45 -19.09 6.23
N GLY A 27 15.40 -19.51 6.94
CA GLY A 27 15.43 -19.65 8.41
C GLY A 27 15.39 -18.35 9.21
N ARG A 28 15.27 -17.18 8.56
CA ARG A 28 15.09 -15.89 9.23
C ARG A 28 13.68 -15.36 9.00
N THR A 29 13.12 -14.73 10.02
CA THR A 29 11.83 -14.04 9.94
C THR A 29 12.02 -12.52 9.94
N ILE A 30 11.08 -11.84 9.31
CA ILE A 30 10.83 -10.41 9.44
C ILE A 30 9.40 -10.24 9.92
N ASP A 31 9.19 -9.19 10.69
CA ASP A 31 7.92 -8.83 11.29
C ASP A 31 7.77 -7.31 11.15
N PHE A 32 6.62 -6.86 10.65
CA PHE A 32 6.29 -5.44 10.59
C PHE A 32 4.79 -5.21 10.58
N THR A 33 4.38 -4.05 11.08
CA THR A 33 2.99 -3.57 11.05
C THR A 33 2.84 -2.41 10.08
N ILE A 34 1.82 -2.45 9.21
CA ILE A 34 1.42 -1.33 8.36
C ILE A 34 0.36 -0.50 9.09
N SER A 35 0.56 0.82 9.14
CA SER A 35 -0.40 1.79 9.67
C SER A 35 -0.68 2.89 8.64
N PHE A 36 -1.82 3.55 8.76
CA PHE A 36 -2.29 4.55 7.80
C PHE A 36 -2.57 5.89 8.47
N ASP A 37 -2.22 6.96 7.77
CA ASP A 37 -2.55 8.34 8.12
C ASP A 37 -3.18 9.05 6.91
N PRO A 38 -4.13 9.99 7.10
CA PRO A 38 -4.75 10.72 6.00
C PRO A 38 -3.76 11.38 5.04
N SER A 39 -2.56 11.75 5.50
CA SER A 39 -1.54 12.38 4.66
C SER A 39 -0.86 11.42 3.67
N ASP A 40 -0.94 10.10 3.90
CA ASP A 40 -0.32 9.08 3.05
C ASP A 40 -1.04 8.97 1.70
N PHE A 41 -2.36 9.22 1.69
CA PHE A 41 -3.20 9.20 0.49
C PHE A 41 -2.63 10.05 -0.65
N HIS A 42 -2.04 11.19 -0.33
CA HIS A 42 -1.50 12.13 -1.31
C HIS A 42 -0.42 11.51 -2.21
N HIS A 43 0.47 10.70 -1.64
CA HIS A 43 1.51 9.99 -2.39
C HIS A 43 0.96 8.79 -3.14
N LEU A 44 0.06 8.03 -2.50
CA LEU A 44 -0.55 6.85 -3.10
C LEU A 44 -1.39 7.18 -4.32
N ALA A 45 -2.21 8.23 -4.22
CA ALA A 45 -3.02 8.74 -5.32
C ALA A 45 -2.17 9.41 -6.41
N GLY A 46 -0.88 9.70 -6.14
CA GLY A 46 0.00 10.38 -7.10
C GLY A 46 -0.23 11.88 -7.22
N LEU A 47 -0.94 12.52 -6.27
CA LEU A 47 -1.26 13.95 -6.33
C LEU A 47 -0.01 14.84 -6.33
N HIS A 48 1.08 14.38 -5.73
CA HIS A 48 2.39 15.05 -5.77
C HIS A 48 2.97 15.18 -7.20
N LYS A 49 2.45 14.44 -8.18
CA LYS A 49 2.87 14.54 -9.60
C LYS A 49 2.27 15.75 -10.31
N LEU A 50 1.19 16.32 -9.80
CA LEU A 50 0.47 17.44 -10.42
C LEU A 50 1.17 18.77 -10.10
N THR A 51 2.44 18.91 -10.51
CA THR A 51 3.33 20.02 -10.11
C THR A 51 2.94 21.39 -10.66
N ASP A 52 2.01 21.44 -11.60
CA ASP A 52 1.38 22.64 -12.15
C ASP A 52 0.05 23.00 -11.44
N ASN A 53 -0.47 22.14 -10.58
CA ASN A 53 -1.74 22.36 -9.89
C ASN A 53 -1.52 22.76 -8.41
N VAL A 54 -1.45 24.07 -8.17
CA VAL A 54 -1.18 24.64 -6.83
C VAL A 54 -2.08 24.08 -5.74
N ARG A 55 -3.37 23.82 -6.05
CA ARG A 55 -4.33 23.29 -5.06
C ARG A 55 -3.90 21.94 -4.51
N PHE A 56 -3.40 21.04 -5.36
CA PHE A 56 -2.94 19.73 -4.92
C PHE A 56 -1.54 19.74 -4.29
N LEU A 57 -0.73 20.77 -4.52
CA LEU A 57 0.66 20.80 -4.04
C LEU A 57 0.82 21.45 -2.68
N THR A 58 0.15 22.58 -2.47
CA THR A 58 0.41 23.45 -1.31
C THR A 58 -0.55 23.21 -0.15
N GLY A 59 -1.68 22.53 -0.41
CA GLY A 59 -2.60 22.12 0.64
C GLY A 59 -1.96 21.13 1.61
N LYS A 60 -2.34 21.21 2.89
CA LYS A 60 -2.01 20.16 3.86
C LYS A 60 -2.58 18.83 3.34
N ARG A 61 -1.74 17.80 3.21
CA ARG A 61 -2.11 16.53 2.57
C ARG A 61 -3.38 15.89 3.15
N ALA A 62 -3.50 15.87 4.48
CA ALA A 62 -4.70 15.38 5.16
C ALA A 62 -5.96 16.18 4.77
N ASN A 63 -5.85 17.51 4.67
CA ASN A 63 -6.97 18.37 4.25
C ASN A 63 -7.35 18.12 2.79
N ILE A 64 -6.38 17.90 1.89
CA ILE A 64 -6.64 17.56 0.49
C ILE A 64 -7.50 16.30 0.40
N MET A 65 -7.18 15.26 1.18
CA MET A 65 -8.01 14.05 1.24
C MET A 65 -9.43 14.37 1.71
N GLN A 66 -9.61 15.21 2.74
CA GLN A 66 -10.94 15.62 3.23
C GLN A 66 -11.74 16.42 2.19
N GLU A 67 -11.09 17.29 1.43
CA GLU A 67 -11.72 18.02 0.32
C GLU A 67 -12.14 17.07 -0.82
N ILE A 68 -11.37 16.01 -1.07
CA ILE A 68 -11.74 14.96 -2.02
C ILE A 68 -12.93 14.14 -1.50
N LEU A 69 -12.89 13.71 -0.24
CA LEU A 69 -14.00 12.98 0.40
C LEU A 69 -15.32 13.77 0.34
N SER A 70 -15.27 15.08 0.58
CA SER A 70 -16.44 15.96 0.51
C SER A 70 -16.86 16.35 -0.92
N GLY A 71 -16.11 15.95 -1.96
CA GLY A 71 -16.37 16.30 -3.35
C GLY A 71 -16.00 17.73 -3.75
N LYS A 72 -15.33 18.50 -2.87
CA LYS A 72 -14.81 19.85 -3.18
C LYS A 72 -13.64 19.79 -4.16
N LEU A 73 -12.80 18.76 -4.04
CA LEU A 73 -11.76 18.44 -5.00
C LEU A 73 -12.09 17.15 -5.73
N THR A 74 -12.18 17.21 -7.06
CA THR A 74 -12.67 16.13 -7.90
C THR A 74 -11.58 15.62 -8.84
N LEU A 75 -11.84 14.48 -9.49
CA LEU A 75 -11.00 13.98 -10.59
C LEU A 75 -10.90 15.00 -11.73
N SER A 76 -11.99 15.70 -12.06
CA SER A 76 -11.98 16.74 -13.10
C SER A 76 -11.03 17.89 -12.75
N HIS A 77 -10.87 18.21 -11.46
CA HIS A 77 -9.86 19.18 -11.04
C HIS A 77 -8.44 18.70 -11.27
N ALA A 78 -8.16 17.41 -11.05
CA ALA A 78 -6.85 16.79 -11.33
C ALA A 78 -6.55 16.68 -12.82
N GLN A 79 -7.55 16.38 -13.65
CA GLN A 79 -7.44 16.25 -15.11
C GLN A 79 -7.01 17.54 -15.82
N ARG A 80 -7.11 18.70 -15.16
CA ARG A 80 -6.62 19.99 -15.68
C ARG A 80 -5.10 20.11 -15.68
N SER A 81 -4.40 19.24 -14.95
CA SER A 81 -2.94 19.21 -14.91
C SER A 81 -2.37 18.57 -16.18
N VAL A 82 -1.33 19.16 -16.75
CA VAL A 82 -0.59 18.55 -17.87
C VAL A 82 0.12 17.26 -17.46
N PHE A 83 0.33 17.06 -16.15
CA PHE A 83 0.96 15.87 -15.58
C PHE A 83 -0.03 14.79 -15.14
N PHE A 84 -1.33 14.95 -15.41
CA PHE A 84 -2.37 13.98 -15.01
C PHE A 84 -2.04 12.55 -15.44
N LYS A 85 -1.45 12.37 -16.63
CA LYS A 85 -1.06 11.05 -17.16
C LYS A 85 -0.03 10.31 -16.30
N GLN A 86 0.74 11.01 -15.46
CA GLN A 86 1.68 10.37 -14.53
C GLN A 86 1.00 9.86 -13.25
N MET A 87 -0.14 10.44 -12.90
CA MET A 87 -0.95 10.11 -11.72
C MET A 87 -1.98 9.03 -12.06
N GLU A 88 -2.65 9.16 -13.21
CA GLU A 88 -3.81 8.37 -13.64
C GLU A 88 -3.66 6.85 -13.45
N PRO A 89 -2.53 6.20 -13.83
CA PRO A 89 -2.40 4.73 -13.72
C PRO A 89 -2.48 4.21 -12.27
N ARG A 90 -2.29 5.08 -11.27
CA ARG A 90 -2.34 4.71 -9.85
C ARG A 90 -3.77 4.56 -9.33
N LEU A 91 -4.73 5.27 -9.93
CA LEU A 91 -6.06 5.45 -9.35
C LEU A 91 -6.87 4.17 -9.33
N LYS A 92 -6.95 3.45 -10.45
CA LYS A 92 -7.71 2.20 -10.50
C LYS A 92 -7.19 1.17 -9.48
N PRO A 93 -5.89 0.81 -9.44
CA PRO A 93 -5.39 -0.07 -8.38
C PRO A 93 -5.66 0.49 -6.98
N LEU A 94 -5.53 1.81 -6.77
CA LEU A 94 -5.68 2.41 -5.44
C LEU A 94 -7.10 2.27 -4.89
N ALA A 95 -8.11 2.28 -5.77
CA ALA A 95 -9.49 1.99 -5.38
C ALA A 95 -9.66 0.57 -4.79
N HIS A 96 -8.72 -0.34 -5.08
CA HIS A 96 -8.68 -1.72 -4.60
C HIS A 96 -7.51 -1.97 -3.62
N LEU A 97 -6.99 -0.92 -2.96
CA LEU A 97 -5.82 -1.06 -2.07
C LEU A 97 -6.10 -2.00 -0.88
N GLU A 98 -7.31 -1.98 -0.32
CA GLU A 98 -7.67 -2.90 0.76
C GLU A 98 -7.69 -4.36 0.28
N GLU A 99 -8.28 -4.63 -0.89
CA GLU A 99 -8.24 -5.95 -1.51
C GLU A 99 -6.80 -6.40 -1.78
N PHE A 100 -5.95 -5.49 -2.26
CA PHE A 100 -4.52 -5.74 -2.47
C PHE A 100 -3.80 -6.12 -1.17
N LEU A 101 -4.15 -5.49 -0.04
CA LEU A 101 -3.55 -5.81 1.26
C LEU A 101 -4.13 -7.09 1.87
N ASP A 102 -5.40 -7.37 1.59
CA ASP A 102 -6.13 -8.55 2.05
C ASP A 102 -5.74 -9.83 1.28
N SER A 103 -5.15 -9.71 0.09
CA SER A 103 -4.60 -10.85 -0.66
C SER A 103 -3.22 -11.33 -0.17
N ASN A 104 -2.85 -12.55 -0.52
CA ASN A 104 -1.62 -13.20 -0.05
C ASN A 104 -0.41 -12.78 -0.90
N GLU A 105 0.00 -11.54 -0.69
CA GLU A 105 1.02 -10.84 -1.47
C GLU A 105 2.42 -11.46 -1.44
N ILE A 106 3.16 -11.22 -2.52
CA ILE A 106 4.60 -11.51 -2.53
C ILE A 106 5.32 -10.39 -1.78
N VAL A 107 5.98 -10.75 -0.68
CA VAL A 107 6.78 -9.84 0.14
C VAL A 107 8.24 -9.89 -0.31
N PHE A 108 8.84 -8.72 -0.55
CA PHE A 108 10.26 -8.56 -0.80
C PHE A 108 10.86 -7.61 0.24
N ARG A 109 12.09 -7.89 0.71
CA ARG A 109 12.88 -6.86 1.40
C ARG A 109 13.52 -6.00 0.32
N TYR A 110 13.27 -4.70 0.36
CA TYR A 110 13.71 -3.81 -0.70
C TYR A 110 15.17 -3.40 -0.50
N ASN A 111 16.01 -3.74 -1.48
CA ASN A 111 17.38 -3.29 -1.58
C ASN A 111 17.46 -2.15 -2.60
N SER A 112 17.48 -0.91 -2.12
CA SER A 112 17.62 0.27 -2.98
C SER A 112 18.91 0.25 -3.81
N LYS A 113 19.98 -0.42 -3.34
CA LYS A 113 21.24 -0.56 -4.09
C LYS A 113 21.11 -1.42 -5.35
N ALA A 114 20.18 -2.37 -5.36
CA ALA A 114 19.88 -3.17 -6.57
C ALA A 114 19.27 -2.29 -7.69
N HIS A 115 18.76 -1.11 -7.34
CA HIS A 115 18.23 -0.13 -8.26
C HIS A 115 18.78 1.27 -7.94
N ALA A 116 20.11 1.43 -8.00
CA ALA A 116 20.82 2.65 -7.59
C ALA A 116 20.30 3.95 -8.25
N PHE A 117 19.70 3.87 -9.44
CA PHE A 117 19.10 5.02 -10.14
C PHE A 117 17.64 5.34 -9.70
N SER A 118 17.08 4.59 -8.76
CA SER A 118 15.75 4.86 -8.20
C SER A 118 15.85 5.78 -6.98
N ALA A 119 15.08 6.86 -6.97
CA ALA A 119 14.93 7.71 -5.78
C ALA A 119 14.04 7.08 -4.68
N ILE A 120 13.47 5.90 -4.90
CA ILE A 120 12.57 5.25 -3.93
C ILE A 120 13.38 4.68 -2.76
N GLN A 121 13.09 5.19 -1.56
CA GLN A 121 13.56 4.65 -0.29
C GLN A 121 12.41 3.85 0.36
N ALA A 122 12.65 2.57 0.61
CA ALA A 122 11.68 1.63 1.16
C ALA A 122 12.41 0.50 1.90
N ASP A 123 11.77 -0.06 2.91
CA ASP A 123 12.23 -1.24 3.65
C ASP A 123 11.72 -2.53 2.99
N TYR A 124 10.47 -2.47 2.50
CA TYR A 124 9.78 -3.60 1.88
C TYR A 124 9.07 -3.19 0.60
N LEU A 125 8.86 -4.20 -0.25
CA LEU A 125 8.09 -4.11 -1.47
C LEU A 125 7.07 -5.25 -1.45
N LEU A 126 5.79 -4.92 -1.55
CA LEU A 126 4.72 -5.88 -1.82
C LEU A 126 4.36 -5.83 -3.30
N GLN A 127 4.07 -6.99 -3.88
CA GLN A 127 3.68 -7.10 -5.28
C GLN A 127 2.46 -8.02 -5.46
N ASN A 128 1.41 -7.46 -6.09
CA ASN A 128 0.25 -8.19 -6.60
C ASN A 128 0.14 -8.04 -8.13
N SER A 129 -0.95 -8.52 -8.72
CA SER A 129 -1.43 -8.20 -10.05
C SER A 129 -2.79 -7.50 -9.99
N PHE A 130 -2.98 -6.48 -10.83
CA PHE A 130 -4.25 -5.82 -11.07
C PHE A 130 -4.49 -5.76 -12.58
N GLU A 131 -5.63 -6.28 -13.06
CA GLU A 131 -5.95 -6.36 -14.50
C GLU A 131 -4.80 -6.98 -15.34
N GLY A 132 -4.12 -8.00 -14.81
CA GLY A 132 -2.98 -8.67 -15.47
C GLY A 132 -1.64 -7.93 -15.40
N THR A 133 -1.61 -6.72 -14.82
CA THR A 133 -0.39 -5.91 -14.67
C THR A 133 0.12 -6.01 -13.24
N PRO A 134 1.42 -6.30 -12.99
CA PRO A 134 1.97 -6.26 -11.64
C PRO A 134 1.80 -4.88 -11.00
N VAL A 135 1.46 -4.81 -9.73
CA VAL A 135 1.34 -3.55 -8.97
C VAL A 135 2.25 -3.62 -7.75
N TYR A 136 2.99 -2.54 -7.53
CA TYR A 136 3.96 -2.43 -6.47
C TYR A 136 3.47 -1.51 -5.36
N LEU A 137 3.55 -1.98 -4.11
CA LEU A 137 3.39 -1.18 -2.91
C LEU A 137 4.72 -1.13 -2.15
N PHE A 138 5.30 0.05 -2.04
CA PHE A 138 6.53 0.28 -1.31
C PHE A 138 6.21 0.70 0.11
N LEU A 139 6.84 0.05 1.08
CA LEU A 139 6.69 0.33 2.50
C LEU A 139 7.97 0.94 3.05
N ALA A 140 7.84 1.96 3.88
CA ALA A 140 8.96 2.56 4.58
C ALA A 140 8.62 2.77 6.06
N ARG A 141 9.63 2.75 6.92
CA ARG A 141 9.47 3.10 8.33
C ARG A 141 8.76 4.45 8.49
N ARG A 142 7.69 4.46 9.29
CA ARG A 142 7.03 5.70 9.71
C ARG A 142 7.92 6.44 10.72
N MET A 143 8.09 7.74 10.53
CA MET A 143 8.95 8.54 11.41
C MET A 143 8.36 8.61 12.82
N GLY A 144 9.13 8.21 13.83
CA GLY A 144 8.71 8.27 15.24
C GLY A 144 7.80 7.12 15.69
N GLU A 145 7.54 6.13 14.85
CA GLU A 145 6.70 4.97 15.16
C GLU A 145 7.39 3.65 14.79
N ASP A 146 6.98 2.55 15.43
CA ASP A 146 7.42 1.19 15.07
C ASP A 146 6.49 0.55 14.02
N THR A 147 6.04 1.35 13.06
CA THR A 147 5.13 0.95 11.99
C THR A 147 5.69 1.31 10.62
N GLN A 148 5.09 0.74 9.59
CA GLN A 148 5.40 0.96 8.19
C GLN A 148 4.29 1.81 7.56
N VAL A 149 4.69 2.76 6.73
CA VAL A 149 3.79 3.57 5.90
C VAL A 149 3.84 3.09 4.45
N CYS A 150 2.69 3.08 3.80
CA CYS A 150 2.56 2.94 2.35
C CYS A 150 3.14 4.17 1.64
N ARG A 151 4.41 4.09 1.24
CA ARG A 151 5.19 5.22 0.70
C ARG A 151 4.78 5.58 -0.72
N THR A 152 4.59 4.59 -1.58
CA THR A 152 4.13 4.79 -2.96
C THR A 152 3.52 3.51 -3.51
N PHE A 153 2.53 3.66 -4.39
CA PHE A 153 1.77 2.59 -5.00
C PHE A 153 1.53 2.87 -6.48
N PHE A 154 1.92 1.95 -7.36
CA PHE A 154 1.76 2.11 -8.80
C PHE A 154 1.89 0.78 -9.57
N PRO A 155 1.21 0.63 -10.71
CA PRO A 155 1.42 -0.49 -11.61
C PRO A 155 2.84 -0.47 -12.20
N LYS A 156 3.42 -1.64 -12.41
CA LYS A 156 4.67 -1.84 -13.13
C LYS A 156 4.55 -1.19 -14.51
N SER A 157 5.55 -0.38 -14.85
CA SER A 157 5.74 0.16 -16.19
C SER A 157 6.94 -0.54 -16.84
N GLU A 158 7.95 0.20 -17.25
CA GLU A 158 9.14 -0.35 -17.91
C GLU A 158 10.07 -1.08 -16.92
N LYS A 159 10.18 -0.55 -15.69
CA LYS A 159 11.11 -1.06 -14.69
C LYS A 159 10.48 -2.13 -13.81
N ASP A 160 11.15 -3.28 -13.69
CA ASP A 160 10.83 -4.30 -12.70
C ASP A 160 11.53 -4.00 -11.37
N TYR A 161 10.76 -3.68 -10.35
CA TYR A 161 11.29 -3.38 -9.01
C TYR A 161 11.42 -4.63 -8.12
N ALA A 162 10.89 -5.77 -8.54
CA ALA A 162 11.05 -7.05 -7.86
C ALA A 162 12.30 -7.81 -8.35
N GLU A 163 12.82 -7.45 -9.53
CA GLU A 163 14.04 -8.04 -10.07
C GLU A 163 15.23 -7.84 -9.11
N GLY A 164 15.94 -8.95 -8.82
CA GLY A 164 17.08 -8.95 -7.90
C GLY A 164 16.70 -8.76 -6.43
N GLN A 165 15.43 -8.57 -6.09
CA GLN A 165 14.99 -8.39 -4.71
C GLN A 165 14.85 -9.74 -3.98
N PRO A 166 15.30 -9.83 -2.72
CA PRO A 166 15.10 -11.02 -1.92
C PRO A 166 13.61 -11.22 -1.58
N ARG A 167 13.02 -12.26 -2.19
CA ARG A 167 11.64 -12.72 -1.93
C ARG A 167 11.52 -13.47 -0.61
N TYR A 168 10.51 -13.09 0.19
CA TYR A 168 10.12 -13.73 1.44
C TYR A 168 8.79 -14.48 1.25
N THR A 169 8.59 -15.50 2.06
CA THR A 169 7.33 -16.26 2.12
C THR A 169 6.47 -15.66 3.22
N LEU A 170 5.23 -15.28 2.91
CA LEU A 170 4.26 -14.90 3.93
C LEU A 170 4.04 -16.07 4.88
N LEU A 171 4.23 -15.82 6.18
CA LEU A 171 4.06 -16.81 7.25
C LEU A 171 2.81 -16.52 8.07
N LYS A 172 2.54 -15.26 8.38
CA LYS A 172 1.35 -14.83 9.11
C LYS A 172 0.91 -13.45 8.62
N LYS A 173 -0.41 -13.23 8.57
CA LYS A 173 -1.02 -11.92 8.31
C LYS A 173 -2.27 -11.74 9.16
N GLU A 174 -2.30 -10.64 9.89
CA GLU A 174 -3.41 -10.26 10.76
C GLU A 174 -3.87 -8.84 10.41
N LYS A 175 -5.18 -8.63 10.41
CA LYS A 175 -5.82 -7.34 10.20
C LYS A 175 -6.54 -6.96 11.49
N LEU A 176 -5.99 -6.00 12.22
CA LEU A 176 -6.53 -5.49 13.47
C LEU A 176 -7.44 -4.30 13.19
N ASN A 177 -8.69 -4.35 13.66
CA ASN A 177 -9.58 -3.20 13.72
C ASN A 177 -9.25 -2.36 14.97
N LEU A 178 -8.80 -1.12 14.77
CA LEU A 178 -8.39 -0.22 15.86
C LEU A 178 -9.56 0.34 16.68
N GLN A 179 -10.79 0.29 16.14
CA GLN A 179 -11.98 0.79 16.84
C GLN A 179 -12.58 -0.27 17.75
N THR A 180 -12.68 -1.52 17.27
CA THR A 180 -13.29 -2.62 18.03
C THR A 180 -12.27 -3.44 18.82
N GLY A 181 -11.00 -3.42 18.41
CA GLY A 181 -9.96 -4.31 18.92
C GLY A 181 -9.98 -5.71 18.31
N ASP A 182 -10.88 -5.99 17.36
CA ASP A 182 -10.99 -7.30 16.73
C ASP A 182 -9.83 -7.56 15.78
N THR A 183 -9.22 -8.74 15.89
CA THR A 183 -8.17 -9.19 14.99
C THR A 183 -8.70 -10.27 14.06
N ILE A 184 -8.61 -10.02 12.75
CA ILE A 184 -8.90 -11.00 11.71
C ILE A 184 -7.59 -11.67 11.30
N ILE A 185 -7.46 -12.97 11.56
CA ILE A 185 -6.35 -13.77 11.05
C ILE A 185 -6.64 -14.08 9.58
N GLN A 186 -5.96 -13.38 8.67
CA GLN A 186 -6.13 -13.58 7.23
C GLN A 186 -5.34 -14.78 6.73
N TYR A 187 -4.23 -15.09 7.40
CA TYR A 187 -3.35 -16.18 7.03
C TYR A 187 -2.42 -16.56 8.19
N ASP A 188 -2.26 -17.86 8.47
CA ASP A 188 -1.33 -18.33 9.49
C ASP A 188 -0.76 -19.73 9.13
N ARG A 189 0.54 -19.77 8.79
CA ARG A 189 1.33 -21.01 8.60
C ARG A 189 2.18 -21.35 9.81
N LEU A 190 2.19 -20.51 10.85
CA LEU A 190 2.92 -20.71 12.10
C LEU A 190 2.07 -21.51 13.10
N ALA A 191 0.75 -21.50 12.94
CA ALA A 191 -0.16 -22.33 13.73
C ALA A 191 0.22 -23.83 13.63
N PRO A 192 0.17 -24.58 14.75
CA PRO A 192 0.42 -26.01 14.73
C PRO A 192 -0.52 -26.70 13.74
N ARG A 193 0.03 -27.55 12.88
CA ARG A 193 -0.81 -28.43 12.05
C ARG A 193 -1.58 -29.33 13.00
N GLN A 194 -2.92 -29.28 12.97
CA GLN A 194 -3.70 -30.34 13.58
C GLN A 194 -3.33 -31.62 12.84
N GLY A 195 -2.73 -32.59 13.55
CA GLY A 195 -2.40 -33.89 13.00
C GLY A 195 -3.64 -34.60 12.48
N PRO A 196 -3.50 -35.66 11.67
CA PRO A 196 -4.64 -36.47 11.27
C PRO A 196 -5.40 -36.89 12.53
N LYS A 197 -6.72 -36.67 12.56
CA LYS A 197 -7.56 -37.35 13.53
C LYS A 197 -7.41 -38.84 13.26
N GLU A 198 -6.68 -39.54 14.12
CA GLU A 198 -6.67 -41.00 14.13
C GLU A 198 -8.11 -41.45 14.36
N GLY A 199 -8.74 -41.89 13.27
CA GLY A 199 -10.04 -42.54 13.30
C GLY A 199 -9.89 -43.86 14.04
N THR A 200 -10.69 -43.99 15.09
CA THR A 200 -10.90 -45.20 15.88
C THR A 200 -11.61 -46.28 15.05
#